data_AF-A0A803JN97-F1
#
_entry.id   AF-A0A803JN97-F1
#
_cell.length_a   1.000
_cell.length_b   1.000
_cell.length_c   1.000
_cell.angle_alpha   90.00
_cell.angle_beta   90.00
_cell.angle_gamma   90.00
#
_symmetry.space_group_name_H-M   'P 1'
#
loop_
_entity.id
_entity.type
_entity.pdbx_description
1 polymer ?
#
loop_
_entity_poly.entity_id
_entity_poly.type
_entity_poly.pdbx_seq_one_letter_code
_entity_poly.pdbx_strand_id
1 'polypeptide(L)'
;MLLLIIIVFVLLLFFSLFSLIMSDETQSLGFSFTKCILFVLLGFSGGYSGLRFAYIAVGLVMWYWYRKPKAQAPAIKTEDKAKEQAKAPQKVQDDQFERVTCLTVFMENMWPYLRQYLVKFLKQKIQPKLRSRSKYLRHCSFMDIDLGTKPPQVNHMRVQSDLEKKQIIVDLKISYDAPVKVNIGFFERHVATVNSIKLEGTFRIILAPLMGNAPLVGAMTFYFPQRP
;
A
#
# COMPACT_ATOMS: atom_id res chain seq x y z
N MET A 1 18.48 46.13 -29.51
CA MET A 1 17.06 46.25 -29.91
C MET A 1 16.65 45.13 -30.87
N LEU A 2 17.34 44.93 -32.01
CA LEU A 2 17.07 43.84 -32.97
C LEU A 2 17.15 42.42 -32.37
N LEU A 3 18.13 42.14 -31.50
CA LEU A 3 18.28 40.82 -30.87
C LEU A 3 17.10 40.45 -29.96
N LEU A 4 16.48 41.45 -29.34
CA LEU A 4 15.35 41.28 -28.43
C LEU A 4 14.05 41.01 -29.19
N ILE A 5 13.90 41.63 -30.36
CA ILE A 5 12.77 41.39 -31.30
C ILE A 5 12.85 39.97 -31.86
N ILE A 6 14.05 39.49 -32.20
CA ILE A 6 14.25 38.12 -32.70
C ILE A 6 13.90 37.10 -31.61
N ILE A 7 14.30 37.31 -30.35
CA ILE A 7 13.97 36.40 -29.24
C ILE A 7 12.46 36.36 -28.98
N VAL A 8 11.78 37.52 -29.00
CA VAL A 8 10.32 37.59 -28.83
C VAL A 8 9.58 36.92 -29.99
N PHE A 9 10.07 37.08 -31.22
CA PHE A 9 9.48 36.45 -32.40
C PHE A 9 9.69 34.93 -32.41
N VAL A 10 10.86 34.45 -31.97
CA VAL A 10 11.15 33.01 -31.80
C VAL A 10 10.30 32.39 -30.70
N LEU A 11 10.09 33.10 -29.57
CA LEU A 11 9.21 32.64 -28.50
C LEU A 11 7.73 32.62 -28.93
N LEU A 12 7.28 33.60 -29.71
CA LEU A 12 5.92 33.62 -30.27
C LEU A 12 5.69 32.52 -31.30
N LEU A 13 6.66 32.25 -32.17
CA LEU A 13 6.59 31.14 -33.12
C LEU A 13 6.61 29.79 -32.40
N PHE A 14 7.44 29.64 -31.37
CA PHE A 14 7.48 28.41 -30.57
C PHE A 14 6.16 28.18 -29.82
N PHE A 15 5.53 29.25 -29.30
CA PHE A 15 4.23 29.18 -28.64
C PHE A 15 3.10 28.87 -29.62
N SER A 16 3.13 29.45 -30.83
CA SER A 16 2.14 29.15 -31.87
C SER A 16 2.26 27.71 -32.38
N LEU A 17 3.50 27.19 -32.53
CA LEU A 17 3.74 25.80 -32.90
C LEU A 17 3.30 24.84 -31.79
N PHE A 18 3.54 25.22 -30.52
CA PHE A 18 3.12 24.45 -29.35
C PHE A 18 1.59 24.43 -29.20
N SER A 19 0.91 25.55 -29.46
CA SER A 19 -0.56 25.60 -29.51
C SER A 19 -1.16 24.77 -30.65
N LEU A 20 -0.47 24.64 -31.79
CA LEU A 20 -0.94 23.81 -32.91
C LEU A 20 -0.80 22.30 -32.62
N ILE A 21 0.21 21.91 -31.83
CA ILE A 21 0.50 20.52 -31.46
C ILE A 21 -0.33 20.02 -30.26
N MET A 22 -0.87 20.91 -29.44
CA MET A 22 -1.62 20.59 -28.21
C MET A 22 -3.11 20.90 -28.29
N SER A 23 -3.73 20.80 -29.48
CA SER A 23 -5.15 21.12 -29.67
C SER A 23 -6.13 20.04 -29.22
N ASP A 24 -5.69 18.84 -28.79
CA ASP A 24 -6.64 17.73 -28.57
C ASP A 24 -6.98 17.41 -27.10
N GLU A 25 -6.17 17.76 -26.08
CA GLU A 25 -6.40 17.14 -24.76
C GLU A 25 -6.24 17.98 -23.48
N THR A 26 -6.33 19.31 -23.48
CA THR A 26 -6.37 20.06 -22.19
C THR A 26 -7.05 21.45 -22.26
N GLN A 27 -8.36 21.48 -22.49
CA GLN A 27 -9.14 22.73 -22.52
C GLN A 27 -9.22 23.45 -21.14
N SER A 28 -8.93 22.77 -20.03
CA SER A 28 -8.99 23.34 -18.66
C SER A 28 -7.66 23.87 -18.15
N LEU A 29 -6.52 23.40 -18.68
CA LEU A 29 -5.19 23.83 -18.24
C LEU A 29 -4.79 25.15 -18.92
N GLY A 30 -5.15 25.33 -20.19
CA GLY A 30 -4.79 26.52 -20.99
C GLY A 30 -5.31 27.83 -20.40
N PHE A 31 -6.51 27.85 -19.82
CA PHE A 31 -7.14 29.08 -19.31
C PHE A 31 -6.40 29.69 -18.09
N SER A 32 -5.71 28.87 -17.31
CA SER A 32 -4.88 29.34 -16.19
C SER A 32 -3.53 29.87 -16.67
N PHE A 33 -2.91 29.22 -17.65
CA PHE A 33 -1.60 29.64 -18.17
C PHE A 33 -1.67 30.95 -18.97
N THR A 34 -2.74 31.15 -19.75
CA THR A 34 -2.96 32.42 -20.47
C THR A 34 -3.08 33.61 -19.50
N LYS A 35 -3.71 33.40 -18.33
CA LYS A 35 -3.81 34.44 -17.30
C LYS A 35 -2.48 34.74 -16.62
N CYS A 36 -1.66 33.72 -16.35
CA CYS A 36 -0.32 33.91 -15.79
C CYS A 36 0.60 34.68 -16.76
N ILE A 37 0.57 34.34 -18.05
CA ILE A 37 1.38 35.03 -19.07
C ILE A 37 0.95 36.50 -19.23
N LEU A 38 -0.35 36.78 -19.20
CA LEU A 38 -0.87 38.15 -19.23
C LEU A 38 -0.42 38.97 -18.00
N PHE A 39 -0.43 38.37 -16.81
CA PHE A 39 0.03 39.02 -15.58
C PHE A 39 1.55 39.30 -15.59
N VAL A 40 2.35 38.38 -16.12
CA VAL A 40 3.80 38.56 -16.27
C VAL A 40 4.11 39.66 -17.29
N LEU A 41 3.37 39.71 -18.40
CA LEU A 41 3.49 40.77 -19.41
C LEU A 41 3.09 42.14 -18.87
N LEU A 42 2.02 42.24 -18.07
CA LEU A 42 1.60 43.49 -17.42
C LEU A 42 2.63 43.98 -16.37
N GLY A 43 3.23 43.06 -15.61
CA GLY A 43 4.31 43.39 -14.68
C GLY A 43 5.58 43.87 -15.41
N PHE A 44 5.89 43.24 -16.54
CA PHE A 44 7.07 43.57 -17.34
C PHE A 44 6.92 44.93 -18.05
N SER A 45 5.72 45.27 -18.56
CA SER A 45 5.46 46.58 -19.17
C SER A 45 5.46 47.72 -18.14
N GLY A 46 4.96 47.47 -16.92
CA GLY A 46 4.97 48.46 -15.83
C GLY A 46 6.36 48.82 -15.32
N GLY A 47 7.35 47.94 -15.50
CA GLY A 47 8.75 48.19 -15.15
C GLY A 47 9.42 49.24 -16.03
N TYR A 48 8.95 49.44 -17.26
CA TYR A 48 9.57 50.38 -18.21
C TYR A 48 9.13 51.85 -18.00
N SER A 49 8.04 52.07 -17.25
CA SER A 49 7.49 53.42 -16.96
C SER A 49 7.78 53.94 -15.54
N GLY A 50 8.63 53.25 -14.76
CA GLY A 50 9.09 53.75 -13.46
C GLY A 50 8.08 53.72 -12.31
N LEU A 51 6.88 53.14 -12.51
CA LEU A 51 5.82 53.06 -11.50
C LEU A 51 6.05 51.87 -10.54
N ARG A 52 6.85 52.09 -9.49
CA ARG A 52 7.15 51.07 -8.45
C ARG A 52 5.90 50.54 -7.72
N PHE A 53 4.81 51.31 -7.72
CA PHE A 53 3.53 50.92 -7.11
C PHE A 53 2.81 49.78 -7.84
N ALA A 54 3.11 49.54 -9.12
CA ALA A 54 2.48 48.48 -9.90
C ALA A 54 2.79 47.07 -9.35
N TYR A 55 4.02 46.86 -8.88
CA TYR A 55 4.43 45.60 -8.25
C TYR A 55 3.71 45.35 -6.92
N ILE A 56 3.49 46.41 -6.14
CA ILE A 56 2.77 46.33 -4.87
C ILE A 56 1.29 46.01 -5.11
N ALA A 57 0.68 46.58 -6.15
CA ALA A 57 -0.69 46.28 -6.56
C ALA A 57 -0.85 44.81 -7.01
N VAL A 58 0.07 44.29 -7.83
CA VAL A 58 0.06 42.88 -8.25
C VAL A 58 0.27 41.94 -7.05
N GLY A 59 1.18 42.28 -6.14
CA GLY A 59 1.39 41.53 -4.89
C GLY A 59 0.16 41.52 -3.98
N LEU A 60 -0.56 42.64 -3.87
CA LEU A 60 -1.81 42.74 -3.11
C LEU A 60 -2.93 41.90 -3.71
N VAL A 61 -3.07 41.91 -5.04
CA VAL A 61 -4.08 41.08 -5.73
C VAL A 61 -3.76 39.60 -5.56
N MET A 62 -2.48 39.21 -5.70
CA MET A 62 -2.00 37.85 -5.47
C MET A 62 -2.27 37.41 -4.02
N TRP A 63 -2.00 38.29 -3.06
CA TRP A 63 -2.25 38.02 -1.64
C TRP A 63 -3.76 37.93 -1.33
N TYR A 64 -4.59 38.80 -1.91
CA TYR A 64 -6.04 38.75 -1.76
C TYR A 64 -6.65 37.46 -2.34
N TRP A 65 -6.11 36.96 -3.45
CA TRP A 65 -6.51 35.69 -4.05
C TRP A 65 -6.04 34.48 -3.23
N TYR A 66 -4.84 34.54 -2.65
CA TYR A 66 -4.31 33.46 -1.81
C TYR A 66 -4.94 33.39 -0.42
N ARG A 67 -5.54 34.50 0.05
CA ARG A 67 -6.15 34.63 1.37
C ARG A 67 -7.66 34.38 1.38
N LYS A 68 -8.22 33.78 0.33
CA LYS A 68 -9.58 33.21 0.38
C LYS A 68 -9.54 31.99 1.32
N PRO A 69 -10.16 32.05 2.52
CA PRO A 69 -10.31 30.86 3.33
C PRO A 69 -11.11 29.82 2.52
N LYS A 70 -10.69 28.54 2.57
CA LYS A 70 -11.55 27.41 2.15
C LYS A 70 -12.76 27.39 3.09
N ALA A 71 -13.74 28.23 2.78
CA ALA A 71 -15.04 28.24 3.42
C ALA A 71 -15.83 27.03 2.90
N GLN A 72 -16.09 26.11 3.83
CA GLN A 72 -17.26 25.25 3.97
C GLN A 72 -17.82 24.54 2.71
N ALA A 73 -17.82 23.22 2.81
CA ALA A 73 -18.69 22.33 2.06
C ALA A 73 -20.14 22.85 2.08
N PRO A 74 -20.82 22.96 0.92
CA PRO A 74 -22.25 23.14 0.90
C PRO A 74 -22.91 21.78 1.18
N ALA A 75 -23.54 21.66 2.35
CA ALA A 75 -24.64 20.73 2.52
C ALA A 75 -25.82 21.25 1.70
N ILE A 76 -26.11 20.63 0.56
CA ILE A 76 -27.38 20.78 -0.13
C ILE A 76 -27.97 19.39 -0.31
N LYS A 77 -29.13 19.22 0.32
CA LYS A 77 -30.07 18.13 0.13
C LYS A 77 -30.51 18.13 -1.33
N THR A 78 -30.44 16.98 -1.97
CA THR A 78 -31.32 16.63 -3.08
C THR A 78 -31.68 15.16 -2.87
N GLU A 79 -32.62 14.94 -1.94
CA GLU A 79 -33.71 14.00 -2.22
C GLU A 79 -34.26 14.36 -3.60
N ASP A 80 -34.62 13.36 -4.41
CA ASP A 80 -34.95 13.44 -5.84
C ASP A 80 -33.78 13.22 -6.80
N LYS A 81 -33.21 12.00 -6.77
CA LYS A 81 -33.01 11.12 -7.96
C LYS A 81 -32.91 9.65 -7.53
N ALA A 82 -33.91 9.20 -6.77
CA ALA A 82 -34.21 7.79 -6.60
C ALA A 82 -35.24 7.37 -7.67
N LYS A 83 -34.74 7.05 -8.88
CA LYS A 83 -35.31 6.10 -9.87
C LYS A 83 -34.58 6.27 -11.21
N GLU A 84 -34.13 5.13 -11.74
CA GLU A 84 -33.67 4.91 -13.12
C GLU A 84 -32.38 5.61 -13.58
N GLN A 85 -31.24 5.07 -13.11
CA GLN A 85 -30.27 4.47 -14.03
C GLN A 85 -29.47 3.41 -13.26
N ALA A 86 -30.05 2.21 -13.25
CA ALA A 86 -29.38 0.99 -12.83
C ALA A 86 -28.29 0.65 -13.85
N LYS A 87 -27.09 1.22 -13.66
CA LYS A 87 -25.84 0.54 -13.97
C LYS A 87 -24.93 0.76 -12.77
N ALA A 88 -24.88 -0.29 -11.95
CA ALA A 88 -24.43 -0.26 -10.58
C ALA A 88 -23.14 0.55 -10.38
N PRO A 89 -23.09 1.51 -9.43
CA PRO A 89 -21.81 1.85 -8.83
C PRO A 89 -21.26 0.55 -8.24
N GLN A 90 -19.99 0.23 -8.47
CA GLN A 90 -19.29 -0.84 -7.77
C GLN A 90 -19.36 -0.52 -6.27
N LYS A 91 -20.44 -1.01 -5.67
CA LYS A 91 -20.73 -1.04 -4.26
C LYS A 91 -19.61 -1.89 -3.69
N VAL A 92 -18.76 -1.23 -2.91
CA VAL A 92 -17.81 -1.77 -1.93
C VAL A 92 -17.87 -3.29 -1.92
N GLN A 93 -16.89 -3.91 -2.58
CA GLN A 93 -16.72 -5.35 -2.64
C GLN A 93 -16.87 -5.86 -1.21
N ASP A 94 -17.95 -6.59 -1.01
CA ASP A 94 -18.41 -7.12 0.26
C ASP A 94 -17.20 -7.71 0.99
N ASP A 95 -16.99 -7.28 2.23
CA ASP A 95 -15.83 -7.54 3.09
C ASP A 95 -15.84 -9.00 3.60
N GLN A 96 -16.24 -9.91 2.71
CA GLN A 96 -16.44 -11.33 2.92
C GLN A 96 -15.06 -11.97 2.89
N PHE A 97 -14.70 -12.54 4.01
CA PHE A 97 -13.69 -13.57 3.96
C PHE A 97 -14.24 -14.73 3.13
N GLU A 98 -13.72 -14.91 1.92
CA GLU A 98 -14.06 -16.07 1.13
C GLU A 98 -13.47 -17.31 1.81
N ARG A 99 -14.29 -18.36 1.97
CA ARG A 99 -13.81 -19.66 2.44
C ARG A 99 -12.92 -20.25 1.37
N VAL A 100 -11.62 -20.37 1.65
CA VAL A 100 -10.68 -20.88 0.65
C VAL A 100 -10.47 -22.38 0.82
N THR A 101 -11.44 -23.14 0.33
CA THR A 101 -11.35 -24.61 0.33
C THR A 101 -10.11 -25.11 -0.41
N CYS A 102 -9.69 -24.43 -1.47
CA CYS A 102 -8.49 -24.80 -2.24
C CYS A 102 -7.19 -24.71 -1.42
N LEU A 103 -7.01 -23.65 -0.61
CA LEU A 103 -5.83 -23.47 0.24
C LEU A 103 -5.78 -24.52 1.35
N THR A 104 -6.93 -24.88 1.91
CA THR A 104 -7.02 -25.94 2.92
C THR A 104 -6.61 -27.29 2.33
N VAL A 105 -7.15 -27.66 1.16
CA VAL A 105 -6.79 -28.91 0.47
C VAL A 105 -5.30 -28.91 0.08
N PHE A 106 -4.77 -27.79 -0.40
CA PHE A 106 -3.34 -27.65 -0.68
C PHE A 106 -2.49 -27.86 0.58
N MET A 107 -2.87 -27.25 1.70
CA MET A 107 -2.17 -27.43 2.98
C MET A 107 -2.28 -28.86 3.51
N GLU A 108 -3.41 -29.54 3.34
CA GLU A 108 -3.57 -30.95 3.69
C GLU A 108 -2.62 -31.84 2.90
N ASN A 109 -2.52 -31.63 1.59
CA ASN A 109 -1.61 -32.38 0.73
C ASN A 109 -0.13 -32.08 1.04
N MET A 110 0.19 -30.85 1.43
CA MET A 110 1.56 -30.40 1.74
C MET A 110 2.00 -30.74 3.17
N TRP A 111 1.07 -30.94 4.10
CA TRP A 111 1.34 -31.16 5.51
C TRP A 111 2.35 -32.26 5.83
N PRO A 112 2.33 -33.47 5.22
CA PRO A 112 3.31 -34.51 5.53
C PRO A 112 4.75 -34.05 5.24
N TYR A 113 4.95 -33.30 4.16
CA TYR A 113 6.26 -32.76 3.79
C TYR A 113 6.67 -31.61 4.71
N LEU A 114 5.72 -30.70 5.00
CA LEU A 114 5.95 -29.59 5.94
C LEU A 114 6.29 -30.11 7.34
N ARG A 115 5.66 -31.18 7.81
CA ARG A 115 5.95 -31.80 9.11
C ARG A 115 7.41 -32.22 9.20
N GLN A 116 7.90 -32.96 8.20
CA GLN A 116 9.30 -33.40 8.17
C GLN A 116 10.27 -32.21 8.14
N TYR A 117 9.95 -31.19 7.36
CA TYR A 117 10.74 -29.97 7.29
C TYR A 117 10.73 -29.21 8.62
N LEU A 118 9.57 -29.03 9.26
CA LEU A 118 9.42 -28.31 10.52
C LEU A 118 10.18 -29.00 11.65
N VAL A 119 10.17 -30.34 11.72
CA VAL A 119 10.97 -31.10 12.70
C VAL A 119 12.47 -30.79 12.51
N LYS A 120 12.96 -30.81 11.27
CA LYS A 120 14.36 -30.46 10.95
C LYS A 120 14.64 -28.99 11.28
N PHE A 121 13.74 -28.07 10.94
CA PHE A 121 13.88 -26.64 11.21
C PHE A 121 13.94 -26.34 12.72
N LEU A 122 13.08 -26.97 13.52
CA LEU A 122 13.09 -26.82 14.98
C LEU A 122 14.42 -27.29 15.57
N LYS A 123 14.94 -28.45 15.14
CA LYS A 123 16.22 -28.99 15.61
C LYS A 123 17.44 -28.20 15.09
N GLN A 124 17.45 -27.77 13.83
CA GLN A 124 18.62 -27.16 13.22
C GLN A 124 18.70 -25.64 13.36
N LYS A 125 17.56 -24.94 13.45
CA LYS A 125 17.52 -23.46 13.48
C LYS A 125 17.03 -22.92 14.82
N ILE A 126 16.03 -23.54 15.44
CA ILE A 126 15.43 -23.03 16.69
C ILE A 126 16.20 -23.50 17.92
N GLN A 127 16.57 -24.79 17.98
CA GLN A 127 17.37 -25.36 19.07
C GLN A 127 18.69 -24.59 19.33
N PRO A 128 19.53 -24.28 18.32
CA PRO A 128 20.75 -23.51 18.58
C PRO A 128 20.46 -22.08 19.06
N LYS A 129 19.39 -21.44 18.56
CA LYS A 129 18.97 -20.11 19.02
C LYS A 129 18.50 -20.12 20.48
N LEU A 130 17.82 -21.17 20.92
CA LEU A 130 17.45 -21.35 22.33
C LEU A 130 18.69 -21.51 23.21
N ARG A 131 19.66 -22.32 22.77
CA ARG A 131 20.93 -22.53 23.47
C ARG A 131 21.76 -21.25 23.58
N SER A 132 21.75 -20.40 22.57
CA SER A 132 22.50 -19.15 22.57
C SER A 132 21.85 -18.06 23.45
N ARG A 133 20.56 -18.18 23.75
CA ARG A 133 19.83 -17.13 24.48
C ARG A 133 20.13 -17.10 25.98
N SER A 134 20.51 -18.22 26.58
CA SER A 134 20.80 -18.29 28.02
C SER A 134 21.78 -19.39 28.37
N LYS A 135 22.66 -19.12 29.35
CA LYS A 135 23.61 -20.09 29.90
C LYS A 135 22.92 -21.33 30.47
N TYR A 136 21.68 -21.19 30.97
CA TYR A 136 20.86 -22.28 31.52
C TYR A 136 20.20 -23.15 30.43
N LEU A 137 20.01 -22.61 29.22
CA LEU A 137 19.41 -23.33 28.09
C LEU A 137 20.45 -23.98 27.16
N ARG A 138 21.75 -23.91 27.50
CA ARG A 138 22.86 -24.42 26.66
C ARG A 138 22.74 -25.89 26.30
N HIS A 139 22.14 -26.69 27.17
CA HIS A 139 21.96 -28.14 26.97
C HIS A 139 20.52 -28.53 26.58
N CYS A 140 19.67 -27.54 26.28
CA CYS A 140 18.31 -27.78 25.81
C CYS A 140 18.32 -28.53 24.46
N SER A 141 17.58 -29.61 24.34
CA SER A 141 17.46 -30.41 23.12
C SER A 141 16.01 -30.81 22.89
N PHE A 142 15.56 -30.76 21.63
CA PHE A 142 14.29 -31.37 21.24
C PHE A 142 14.52 -32.85 20.98
N MET A 143 14.01 -33.71 21.84
CA MET A 143 14.19 -35.16 21.72
C MET A 143 13.24 -35.71 20.66
N ASP A 144 11.95 -35.58 20.93
CA ASP A 144 10.86 -36.07 20.09
C ASP A 144 9.90 -34.92 19.74
N ILE A 145 9.52 -34.83 18.48
CA ILE A 145 8.68 -33.75 17.95
C ILE A 145 7.65 -34.39 17.03
N ASP A 146 6.41 -34.44 17.50
CA ASP A 146 5.24 -34.85 16.74
C ASP A 146 4.26 -33.68 16.65
N LEU A 147 4.16 -33.09 15.47
CA LEU A 147 3.25 -31.96 15.15
C LEU A 147 1.83 -32.44 14.80
N GLY A 148 1.51 -33.71 15.03
CA GLY A 148 0.18 -34.27 14.79
C GLY A 148 -0.16 -34.45 13.30
N THR A 149 -1.22 -35.21 13.07
CA THR A 149 -1.62 -35.63 11.71
C THR A 149 -2.36 -34.54 10.94
N LYS A 150 -3.05 -33.62 11.63
CA LYS A 150 -3.90 -32.60 11.03
C LYS A 150 -3.13 -31.29 10.78
N PRO A 151 -3.30 -30.64 9.62
CA PRO A 151 -2.71 -29.33 9.34
C PRO A 151 -3.45 -28.17 10.00
N PRO A 152 -2.82 -26.98 10.05
CA PRO A 152 -3.50 -25.73 10.33
C PRO A 152 -4.57 -25.44 9.28
N GLN A 153 -5.75 -25.06 9.75
CA GLN A 153 -6.90 -24.75 8.94
C GLN A 153 -6.86 -23.27 8.53
N VAL A 154 -7.00 -23.02 7.23
CA VAL A 154 -7.09 -21.66 6.67
C VAL A 154 -8.54 -21.42 6.33
N ASN A 155 -9.29 -20.85 7.27
CA ASN A 155 -10.75 -20.80 7.16
C ASN A 155 -11.23 -19.69 6.21
N HIS A 156 -10.46 -18.61 6.13
CA HIS A 156 -10.94 -17.32 5.64
C HIS A 156 -9.78 -16.55 5.01
N MET A 157 -9.96 -16.04 3.79
CA MET A 157 -9.01 -15.16 3.12
C MET A 157 -9.70 -13.87 2.72
N ARG A 158 -9.03 -12.74 2.94
CA ARG A 158 -9.47 -11.42 2.53
C ARG A 158 -8.38 -10.78 1.70
N VAL A 159 -8.71 -10.35 0.48
CA VAL A 159 -7.79 -9.62 -0.40
C VAL A 159 -8.28 -8.20 -0.52
N GLN A 160 -7.45 -7.24 -0.15
CA GLN A 160 -7.71 -5.81 -0.25
C GLN A 160 -6.70 -5.19 -1.22
N SER A 161 -7.21 -4.54 -2.27
CA SER A 161 -6.38 -3.81 -3.22
C SER A 161 -6.53 -2.32 -2.95
N ASP A 162 -5.43 -1.65 -2.61
CA ASP A 162 -5.38 -0.22 -2.39
C ASP A 162 -4.70 0.42 -3.61
N LEU A 163 -5.54 1.03 -4.46
CA LEU A 163 -5.11 1.65 -5.73
C LEU A 163 -4.29 2.93 -5.50
N GLU A 164 -4.59 3.68 -4.43
CA GLU A 164 -3.88 4.92 -4.11
C GLU A 164 -2.44 4.64 -3.67
N LYS A 165 -2.26 3.62 -2.83
CA LYS A 165 -0.95 3.21 -2.33
C LYS A 165 -0.24 2.18 -3.20
N LYS A 166 -0.85 1.76 -4.31
CA LYS A 166 -0.33 0.71 -5.21
C LYS A 166 0.11 -0.52 -4.41
N GLN A 167 -0.76 -1.04 -3.56
CA GLN A 167 -0.46 -2.20 -2.72
C GLN A 167 -1.62 -3.21 -2.71
N ILE A 168 -1.29 -4.49 -2.59
CA ILE A 168 -2.26 -5.56 -2.34
C ILE A 168 -1.97 -6.15 -0.97
N ILE A 169 -3.00 -6.21 -0.13
CA ILE A 169 -2.94 -6.79 1.21
C ILE A 169 -3.79 -8.05 1.20
N VAL A 170 -3.20 -9.17 1.60
CA VAL A 170 -3.85 -10.47 1.73
C VAL A 170 -3.83 -10.88 3.20
N ASP A 171 -5.01 -10.98 3.80
CA ASP A 171 -5.21 -11.41 5.18
C ASP A 171 -5.75 -12.85 5.20
N LEU A 172 -4.97 -13.77 5.75
CA LEU A 172 -5.29 -15.20 5.88
C LEU A 172 -5.59 -15.50 7.35
N LYS A 173 -6.81 -15.90 7.69
CA LYS A 173 -7.13 -16.34 9.07
C LYS A 173 -6.78 -17.81 9.23
N ILE A 174 -5.80 -18.09 10.10
CA ILE A 174 -5.27 -19.42 10.37
C ILE A 174 -5.69 -19.84 11.77
N SER A 175 -6.22 -21.05 11.89
CA SER A 175 -6.53 -21.68 13.17
C SER A 175 -5.92 -23.07 13.23
N TYR A 176 -5.19 -23.35 14.29
CA TYR A 176 -4.59 -24.64 14.56
C TYR A 176 -4.94 -25.07 15.97
N ASP A 177 -5.69 -26.15 16.08
CA ASP A 177 -6.05 -26.77 17.34
C ASP A 177 -5.85 -28.27 17.17
N ALA A 178 -4.68 -28.76 17.58
CA ALA A 178 -4.31 -30.16 17.44
C ALA A 178 -3.45 -30.62 18.63
N PRO A 179 -3.60 -31.91 19.02
CA PRO A 179 -2.68 -32.52 19.95
C PRO A 179 -1.31 -32.64 19.29
N VAL A 180 -0.31 -32.06 19.93
CA VAL A 180 1.08 -31.98 19.45
C VAL A 180 1.94 -32.43 20.61
N LYS A 181 2.90 -33.32 20.37
CA LYS A 181 3.84 -33.78 21.40
C LYS A 181 5.22 -33.25 21.08
N VAL A 182 5.70 -32.30 21.87
CA VAL A 182 7.09 -31.83 21.80
C VAL A 182 7.77 -32.12 23.12
N ASN A 183 8.71 -33.06 23.09
CA ASN A 183 9.53 -33.45 24.23
C ASN A 183 10.82 -32.63 24.23
N ILE A 184 10.98 -31.84 25.28
CA ILE A 184 12.14 -30.99 25.53
C ILE A 184 12.92 -31.60 26.69
N GLY A 185 14.21 -31.81 26.45
CA GLY A 185 15.11 -32.37 27.45
C GLY A 185 16.34 -31.48 27.68
N PHE A 186 16.98 -31.72 28.83
CA PHE A 186 18.27 -31.15 29.19
C PHE A 186 19.22 -32.29 29.50
N PHE A 187 20.45 -32.25 28.95
CA PHE A 187 21.43 -33.32 29.16
C PHE A 187 20.83 -34.72 28.92
N GLU A 188 20.05 -34.86 27.84
CA GLU A 188 19.37 -36.12 27.45
C GLU A 188 18.34 -36.66 28.46
N ARG A 189 18.02 -35.90 29.52
CA ARG A 189 16.90 -36.18 30.41
C ARG A 189 15.68 -35.40 29.96
N HIS A 190 14.54 -36.08 29.91
CA HIS A 190 13.24 -35.47 29.66
C HIS A 190 12.86 -34.55 30.84
N VAL A 191 12.43 -33.32 30.55
CA VAL A 191 12.07 -32.32 31.57
C VAL A 191 10.69 -31.73 31.31
N ALA A 192 10.33 -31.52 30.05
CA ALA A 192 9.03 -30.95 29.71
C ALA A 192 8.45 -31.58 28.45
N THR A 193 7.15 -31.83 28.47
CA THR A 193 6.36 -32.16 27.28
C THR A 193 5.32 -31.08 27.05
N VAL A 194 5.26 -30.59 25.82
CA VAL A 194 4.12 -29.84 25.32
C VAL A 194 3.17 -30.85 24.68
N ASN A 195 1.91 -30.91 25.14
CA ASN A 195 0.91 -31.90 24.71
C ASN A 195 -0.14 -31.35 23.72
N SER A 196 -0.30 -30.04 23.65
CA SER A 196 -1.25 -29.37 22.76
C SER A 196 -0.73 -27.99 22.38
N ILE A 197 -0.93 -27.61 21.13
CA ILE A 197 -0.66 -26.25 20.66
C ILE A 197 -1.96 -25.72 20.07
N LYS A 198 -2.41 -24.58 20.60
CA LYS A 198 -3.52 -23.81 20.04
C LYS A 198 -2.94 -22.51 19.50
N LEU A 199 -3.14 -22.27 18.21
CA LEU A 199 -2.72 -21.06 17.54
C LEU A 199 -3.89 -20.51 16.72
N GLU A 200 -4.30 -19.28 17.01
CA GLU A 200 -5.32 -18.59 16.25
C GLU A 200 -4.81 -17.20 15.92
N GLY A 201 -4.79 -16.86 14.64
CA GLY A 201 -4.32 -15.55 14.23
C GLY A 201 -4.56 -15.25 12.76
N THR A 202 -4.41 -13.99 12.42
CA THR A 202 -4.45 -13.52 11.03
C THR A 202 -3.02 -13.34 10.53
N PHE A 203 -2.67 -14.01 9.44
CA PHE A 203 -1.42 -13.85 8.74
C PHE A 203 -1.61 -12.87 7.58
N ARG A 204 -0.90 -11.74 7.63
CA ARG A 204 -1.01 -10.65 6.65
C ARG A 204 0.18 -10.67 5.71
N ILE A 205 -0.10 -10.63 4.40
CA ILE A 205 0.88 -10.52 3.32
C ILE A 205 0.62 -9.19 2.61
N ILE A 206 1.65 -8.36 2.46
CA ILE A 206 1.57 -7.08 1.75
C ILE A 206 2.51 -7.13 0.56
N LEU A 207 1.97 -6.86 -0.63
CA LEU A 207 2.70 -6.70 -1.87
C LEU A 207 2.74 -5.21 -2.21
N ALA A 208 3.90 -4.58 -2.04
CA ALA A 208 4.09 -3.15 -2.29
C ALA A 208 5.55 -2.81 -2.63
N PRO A 209 5.81 -1.81 -3.49
CA PRO A 209 4.87 -1.15 -4.38
C PRO A 209 4.53 -2.03 -5.59
N LEU A 210 3.31 -1.90 -6.13
CA LEU A 210 2.94 -2.46 -7.42
C LEU A 210 3.55 -1.60 -8.53
N MET A 211 4.34 -2.24 -9.38
CA MET A 211 4.99 -1.63 -10.53
C MET A 211 4.24 -1.99 -11.81
N GLY A 212 4.18 -1.05 -12.75
CA GLY A 212 3.59 -1.29 -14.07
C GLY A 212 4.52 -2.04 -15.04
N ASN A 213 5.78 -2.22 -14.66
CA ASN A 213 6.80 -2.96 -15.41
C ASN A 213 7.24 -4.18 -14.61
N ALA A 214 7.80 -5.20 -15.28
CA ALA A 214 8.39 -6.33 -14.59
C ALA A 214 9.59 -5.87 -13.72
N PRO A 215 9.75 -6.36 -12.47
CA PRO A 215 8.81 -7.19 -11.71
C PRO A 215 7.61 -6.40 -11.16
N LEU A 216 6.40 -6.93 -11.34
CA LEU A 216 5.11 -6.29 -10.96
C LEU A 216 5.00 -5.92 -9.47
N VAL A 217 5.80 -6.55 -8.61
CA VAL A 217 5.82 -6.33 -7.16
C VAL A 217 7.25 -6.00 -6.72
N GLY A 218 7.43 -4.85 -6.08
CA GLY A 218 8.74 -4.44 -5.58
C GLY A 218 9.20 -5.18 -4.34
N ALA A 219 8.30 -5.41 -3.38
CA ALA A 219 8.59 -6.18 -2.19
C ALA A 219 7.36 -6.96 -1.71
N MET A 220 7.65 -8.08 -1.05
CA MET A 220 6.65 -8.89 -0.36
C MET A 220 6.99 -8.92 1.12
N THR A 221 6.07 -8.40 1.95
CA THR A 221 6.20 -8.39 3.41
C THR A 221 5.15 -9.32 4.01
N PHE A 222 5.53 -10.11 5.01
CA PHE A 222 4.61 -11.01 5.70
C PHE A 222 4.78 -10.91 7.21
N TYR A 223 3.67 -10.82 7.94
CA TYR A 223 3.67 -10.69 9.41
C TYR A 223 2.32 -11.06 10.01
N PHE A 224 2.31 -11.27 11.33
CA PHE A 224 1.08 -11.40 12.11
C PHE A 224 0.75 -10.03 12.72
N PRO A 225 -0.38 -9.38 12.36
CA PRO A 225 -0.75 -8.07 12.92
C PRO A 225 -1.05 -8.12 14.42
N GLN A 226 -1.54 -9.26 14.90
CA GLN A 226 -1.80 -9.53 16.31
C GLN A 226 -0.90 -10.68 16.77
N ARG A 227 -0.58 -10.74 18.07
CA ARG A 227 0.18 -11.85 18.62
C ARG A 227 -0.68 -13.13 18.55
N PRO A 228 -0.29 -14.13 17.75
CA PRO A 228 -1.01 -15.39 17.63
C PRO A 228 -0.77 -16.33 18.82
#